data_AF-A0AAJ7W7J2-F1
#
_entry.id   AF-A0AAJ7W7J2-F1
#
_cell.length_a   1.000
_cell.length_b   1.000
_cell.length_c   1.000
_cell.angle_alpha   90.00
_cell.angle_beta   90.00
_cell.angle_gamma   90.00
#
_symmetry.space_group_name_H-M   'P 1'
#
loop_
_entity.id
_entity.type
_entity.pdbx_description
1 polymer ?
#
loop_
_entity_poly.entity_id
_entity_poly.type
_entity_poly.pdbx_seq_one_letter_code
_entity_poly.pdbx_strand_id
1 'polypeptide(L)'
;MDCVTGDPVWFDGDKETTSEAINCINEGLELIGTSPIKKDKISQKHYATAKIENISKAISENIFHYCCDVSDASVEENDGNHILQLLREEFNATIDHEEQMEILTIFKDWSFRKITHHFPSATFHMITVAKKTAREKGILADSSPKRHPSLTKDVIDLIINFYENDENSRLLPGKSDFVSVKVSNERVHMQKRLILTNLKELYQLFEEKYAEVKCSFSKFATLRPKYCVLAGVSGTHSVCVYAIHENVKSLIDGPNIKHLTADVPIPIKSYHDCLNRMICVQPTTDCYLGTCSTCPGATQLIDELENIFLCDSIDEITYRQLINVDRTTLQVMVSPVDEYLQKLKIGLEKLLLHSYLVKKQNEFMNIKKEKLTENECIVVCDFSENYAFVI
;
A
#
# COMPACT_ATOMS: atom_id res chain seq x y z
N MET A 1 -76.40 -13.92 45.64
CA MET A 1 -75.02 -14.14 46.11
C MET A 1 -74.19 -12.99 45.58
N ASP A 2 -74.55 -11.75 45.92
CA ASP A 2 -74.34 -11.09 47.24
C ASP A 2 -72.84 -10.76 47.40
N CYS A 3 -72.47 -9.48 47.33
CA CYS A 3 -72.15 -8.64 48.51
C CYS A 3 -70.69 -8.93 48.96
N VAL A 4 -69.77 -8.03 49.30
CA VAL A 4 -69.73 -6.62 49.71
C VAL A 4 -68.27 -6.15 49.46
N THR A 5 -68.09 -4.85 49.29
CA THR A 5 -66.84 -4.09 49.42
C THR A 5 -66.02 -4.46 50.67
N GLY A 6 -64.71 -4.61 50.53
CA GLY A 6 -63.77 -4.73 51.65
C GLY A 6 -62.67 -3.68 51.54
N ASP A 7 -62.96 -2.49 52.08
CA ASP A 7 -61.98 -1.48 52.48
C ASP A 7 -61.02 -2.04 53.57
N PRO A 8 -59.88 -1.38 53.82
CA PRO A 8 -58.64 -2.01 54.25
C PRO A 8 -58.63 -2.35 55.74
N VAL A 9 -58.30 -3.60 56.06
CA VAL A 9 -57.84 -3.97 57.40
C VAL A 9 -56.37 -3.57 57.51
N TRP A 10 -56.15 -2.42 58.15
CA TRP A 10 -54.92 -2.11 58.84
C TRP A 10 -54.62 -3.25 59.82
N PHE A 11 -53.66 -4.10 59.47
CA PHE A 11 -53.02 -4.94 60.48
C PHE A 11 -51.96 -4.08 61.16
N ASP A 12 -52.22 -3.78 62.43
CA ASP A 12 -51.27 -3.34 63.44
C ASP A 12 -50.02 -4.23 63.38
N GLY A 13 -49.01 -3.76 62.65
CA GLY A 13 -47.67 -4.33 62.60
C GLY A 13 -46.76 -3.55 63.55
N ASP A 14 -46.76 -3.99 64.80
CA ASP A 14 -45.66 -3.95 65.76
C ASP A 14 -44.92 -2.61 65.97
N LYS A 15 -45.46 -1.78 66.87
CA LYS A 15 -44.68 -0.74 67.57
C LYS A 15 -43.46 -1.30 68.31
N GLU A 16 -43.47 -2.60 68.61
CA GLU A 16 -42.41 -3.31 69.31
C GLU A 16 -41.19 -3.56 68.39
N THR A 17 -41.40 -4.05 67.16
CA THR A 17 -40.30 -4.27 66.20
C THR A 17 -39.67 -2.98 65.69
N THR A 18 -40.44 -1.89 65.55
CA THR A 18 -39.88 -0.56 65.24
C THR A 18 -39.09 0.01 66.41
N SER A 19 -39.47 -0.30 67.65
CA SER A 19 -38.76 0.10 68.86
C SER A 19 -37.41 -0.62 69.01
N GLU A 20 -37.38 -1.92 68.71
CA GLU A 20 -36.16 -2.74 68.69
C GLU A 20 -35.21 -2.33 67.57
N ALA A 21 -35.72 -2.13 66.35
CA ALA A 21 -34.90 -1.69 65.21
C ALA A 21 -34.21 -0.34 65.47
N ILE A 22 -34.92 0.62 66.08
CA ILE A 22 -34.33 1.93 66.43
C ILE A 22 -33.28 1.78 67.55
N ASN A 23 -33.46 0.84 68.48
CA ASN A 23 -32.47 0.58 69.53
C ASN A 23 -31.18 0.00 68.93
N CYS A 24 -31.28 -1.00 68.05
CA CYS A 24 -30.12 -1.56 67.36
C CYS A 24 -29.40 -0.52 66.49
N ILE A 25 -30.13 0.37 65.83
CA ILE A 25 -29.52 1.47 65.07
C ILE A 25 -28.79 2.42 66.03
N ASN A 26 -29.38 2.75 67.17
CA ASN A 26 -28.76 3.64 68.15
C ASN A 26 -27.46 3.07 68.76
N GLU A 27 -27.37 1.75 68.94
CA GLU A 27 -26.11 1.09 69.33
C GLU A 27 -25.01 1.30 68.28
N GLY A 28 -25.35 1.18 66.99
CA GLY A 28 -24.42 1.49 65.90
C GLY A 28 -24.03 2.98 65.82
N LEU A 29 -24.94 3.88 66.18
CA LEU A 29 -24.70 5.32 66.19
C LEU A 29 -23.75 5.77 67.31
N GLU A 30 -23.73 5.04 68.43
CA GLU A 30 -22.80 5.26 69.54
C GLU A 30 -21.35 4.98 69.12
N LEU A 31 -21.13 3.92 68.32
CA LEU A 31 -19.80 3.57 67.79
C LEU A 31 -19.20 4.64 66.88
N ILE A 32 -20.03 5.37 66.14
CA ILE A 32 -19.61 6.48 65.27
C ILE A 32 -19.66 7.85 65.98
N GLY A 33 -19.87 7.88 67.30
CA GLY A 33 -19.86 9.10 68.11
C GLY A 33 -21.03 10.07 67.85
N THR A 34 -22.14 9.58 67.28
CA THR A 34 -23.31 10.41 66.97
C THR A 34 -24.43 10.24 67.99
N SER A 35 -25.23 11.29 68.21
CA SER A 35 -26.34 11.24 69.17
C SER A 35 -27.42 10.20 68.76
N PRO A 36 -28.11 9.56 69.72
CA PRO A 36 -29.19 8.62 69.41
C PRO A 36 -30.36 9.27 68.68
N ILE A 37 -31.06 8.49 67.87
CA ILE A 37 -32.33 8.85 67.24
C ILE A 37 -33.43 8.85 68.30
N LYS A 38 -34.15 9.98 68.41
CA LYS A 38 -35.31 10.13 69.30
C LYS A 38 -36.56 9.61 68.60
N LYS A 39 -37.15 8.53 69.13
CA LYS A 39 -38.35 7.85 68.59
C LYS A 39 -39.50 8.83 68.30
N ASP A 40 -39.76 9.74 69.23
CA ASP A 40 -40.88 10.69 69.14
C ASP A 40 -40.70 11.79 68.08
N LYS A 41 -39.48 11.95 67.53
CA LYS A 41 -39.16 12.99 66.54
C LYS A 41 -38.95 12.45 65.13
N ILE A 42 -38.94 11.12 64.94
CA ILE A 42 -38.64 10.50 63.64
C ILE A 42 -39.74 10.75 62.60
N SER A 43 -40.98 10.98 63.05
CA SER A 43 -42.11 11.39 62.21
C SER A 43 -41.98 12.82 61.67
N GLN A 44 -41.08 13.64 62.22
CA GLN A 44 -40.81 14.98 61.73
C GLN A 44 -39.81 14.92 60.59
N LYS A 45 -40.28 15.17 59.35
CA LYS A 45 -39.47 15.07 58.12
C LYS A 45 -38.14 15.83 58.20
N HIS A 46 -38.15 17.05 58.73
CA HIS A 46 -36.95 17.88 58.86
C HIS A 46 -35.92 17.29 59.86
N TYR A 47 -36.38 16.67 60.95
CA TYR A 47 -35.48 16.01 61.90
C TYR A 47 -34.87 14.77 61.26
N ALA A 48 -35.67 13.96 60.57
CA ALA A 48 -35.17 12.76 59.89
C ALA A 48 -34.12 13.08 58.83
N THR A 49 -34.35 14.09 57.97
CA THR A 49 -33.39 14.48 56.93
C THR A 49 -32.10 15.03 57.52
N ALA A 50 -32.19 15.97 58.47
CA ALA A 50 -31.00 16.55 59.12
C ALA A 50 -30.23 15.50 59.93
N LYS A 51 -30.92 14.49 60.49
CA LYS A 51 -30.28 13.41 61.23
C LYS A 51 -29.56 12.44 60.29
N ILE A 52 -30.16 12.09 59.15
CA ILE A 52 -29.51 11.27 58.11
C ILE A 52 -28.29 11.99 57.54
N GLU A 53 -28.35 13.29 57.28
CA GLU A 53 -27.18 14.06 56.81
C GLU A 53 -26.05 14.07 57.84
N ASN A 54 -26.37 14.28 59.13
CA ASN A 54 -25.37 14.24 60.20
C ASN A 54 -24.76 12.84 60.38
N ILE A 55 -25.57 11.78 60.25
CA ILE A 55 -25.09 10.39 60.29
C ILE A 55 -24.20 10.13 59.08
N SER A 56 -24.61 10.53 57.87
CA SER A 56 -23.81 10.37 56.66
C SER A 56 -22.48 11.11 56.75
N LYS A 57 -22.46 12.30 57.35
CA LYS A 57 -21.24 13.07 57.58
C LYS A 57 -20.33 12.38 58.59
N ALA A 58 -20.86 11.91 59.72
CA ALA A 58 -20.08 11.21 60.74
C ALA A 58 -19.57 9.84 60.26
N ILE A 59 -20.33 9.14 59.41
CA ILE A 59 -19.88 7.93 58.74
C ILE A 59 -18.78 8.26 57.74
N SER A 60 -18.91 9.33 56.96
CA SER A 60 -17.83 9.76 56.07
C SER A 60 -16.57 10.08 56.86
N GLU A 61 -16.67 10.89 57.91
CA GLU A 61 -15.53 11.26 58.76
C GLU A 61 -14.89 10.03 59.42
N ASN A 62 -15.68 9.09 59.98
CA ASN A 62 -15.13 7.87 60.60
C ASN A 62 -14.65 6.83 59.58
N ILE A 63 -15.26 6.68 58.40
CA ILE A 63 -14.74 5.78 57.35
C ILE A 63 -13.42 6.33 56.81
N PHE A 64 -13.32 7.65 56.58
CA PHE A 64 -12.06 8.25 56.16
C PHE A 64 -10.99 8.18 57.26
N HIS A 65 -11.36 8.27 58.53
CA HIS A 65 -10.41 8.16 59.64
C HIS A 65 -10.03 6.70 59.98
N TYR A 66 -10.91 5.72 59.73
CA TYR A 66 -10.65 4.29 59.90
C TYR A 66 -9.95 3.65 58.68
N CYS A 67 -9.97 4.31 57.52
CA CYS A 67 -9.08 4.00 56.41
C CYS A 67 -7.62 4.47 56.63
N CYS A 68 -7.33 5.19 57.72
CA CYS A 68 -5.98 5.67 58.01
C CYS A 68 -5.19 4.84 59.03
N ASP A 69 -5.79 3.83 59.67
CA ASP A 69 -5.06 2.99 60.61
C ASP A 69 -5.29 1.50 60.32
N VAL A 70 -4.24 0.89 59.77
CA VAL A 70 -3.98 -0.56 59.57
C VAL A 70 -4.50 -1.18 58.26
N SER A 71 -3.80 -0.91 57.14
CA SER A 71 -2.94 -1.89 56.41
C SER A 71 -2.77 -1.52 54.92
N ASP A 72 -1.55 -1.14 54.53
CA ASP A 72 -0.86 -1.25 53.22
C ASP A 72 -1.53 -0.89 51.86
N ALA A 73 -2.81 -0.52 51.77
CA ALA A 73 -3.48 -0.30 50.48
C ALA A 73 -3.22 1.08 49.83
N SER A 74 -2.73 2.09 50.58
CA SER A 74 -2.56 3.46 50.05
C SER A 74 -1.24 3.72 49.32
N VAL A 75 -0.29 2.77 49.36
CA VAL A 75 0.99 2.89 48.65
C VAL A 75 0.83 2.42 47.20
N GLU A 76 0.11 1.31 46.97
CA GLU A 76 -0.02 0.69 45.64
C GLU A 76 -0.85 1.52 44.64
N GLU A 77 -1.88 2.23 45.10
CA GLU A 77 -2.74 3.04 44.21
C GLU A 77 -2.04 4.32 43.73
N ASN A 78 -1.07 4.83 44.51
CA ASN A 78 -0.22 5.95 44.12
C ASN A 78 0.87 5.49 43.12
N ASP A 79 1.47 4.33 43.36
CA ASP A 79 2.54 3.79 42.52
C ASP A 79 2.05 3.45 41.10
N GLY A 80 0.84 2.88 40.96
CA GLY A 80 0.26 2.58 39.65
C GLY A 80 -0.03 3.82 38.80
N ASN A 81 -0.52 4.89 39.44
CA ASN A 81 -0.73 6.18 38.76
C ASN A 81 0.59 6.87 38.43
N HIS A 82 1.59 6.75 39.30
CA HIS A 82 2.94 7.27 39.06
C HIS A 82 3.61 6.58 37.87
N ILE A 83 3.56 5.25 37.78
CA ILE A 83 4.09 4.48 36.64
C ILE A 83 3.38 4.87 35.34
N LEU A 84 2.05 5.03 35.36
CA LEU A 84 1.30 5.45 34.18
C LEU A 84 1.71 6.85 33.71
N GLN A 85 2.00 7.76 34.65
CA GLN A 85 2.50 9.09 34.34
C GLN A 85 3.90 9.03 33.72
N LEU A 86 4.82 8.25 34.28
CA LEU A 86 6.17 8.08 33.75
C LEU A 86 6.15 7.52 32.31
N LEU A 87 5.34 6.49 32.05
CA LEU A 87 5.18 5.92 30.70
C LEU A 87 4.61 6.94 29.71
N ARG A 88 3.76 7.85 30.18
CA ARG A 88 3.22 8.93 29.35
C ARG A 88 4.28 9.99 29.05
N GLU A 89 5.10 10.34 30.02
CA GLU A 89 6.20 11.29 29.84
C GLU A 89 7.22 10.73 28.84
N GLU A 90 7.63 9.46 29.01
CA GLU A 90 8.56 8.79 28.10
C GLU A 90 8.00 8.70 26.68
N PHE A 91 6.75 8.27 26.53
CA PHE A 91 6.08 8.17 25.23
C PHE A 91 6.05 9.51 24.46
N ASN A 92 5.89 10.63 25.17
CA ASN A 92 5.84 11.95 24.56
C ASN A 92 7.24 12.58 24.37
N ALA A 93 8.23 12.18 25.15
CA ALA A 93 9.61 12.66 25.02
C ALA A 93 10.34 12.01 23.84
N THR A 94 10.05 10.74 23.57
CA THR A 94 10.70 9.98 22.51
C THR A 94 10.16 10.34 21.11
N ILE A 95 11.09 10.50 20.17
CA ILE A 95 10.81 10.65 18.72
C ILE A 95 10.82 9.28 18.00
N ASP A 96 11.48 8.29 18.60
CA ASP A 96 11.52 6.93 18.07
C ASP A 96 10.15 6.23 18.18
N HIS A 97 9.63 5.86 17.02
CA HIS A 97 8.34 5.20 16.91
C HIS A 97 8.40 3.75 17.43
N GLU A 98 9.58 3.11 17.49
CA GLU A 98 9.70 1.75 18.03
C GLU A 98 9.46 1.72 19.54
N GLU A 99 10.14 2.58 20.31
CA GLU A 99 9.94 2.74 21.76
C GLU A 99 8.49 3.11 22.10
N GLN A 100 7.88 4.02 21.33
CA GLN A 100 6.45 4.35 21.47
C GLN A 100 5.56 3.13 21.29
N MET A 101 5.87 2.27 20.32
CA MET A 101 5.12 1.04 20.06
C MET A 101 5.31 -0.01 21.17
N GLU A 102 6.50 -0.10 21.75
CA GLU A 102 6.79 -0.97 22.89
C GLU A 102 5.97 -0.57 24.12
N ILE A 103 5.94 0.72 24.47
CA ILE A 103 5.12 1.24 25.58
C ILE A 103 3.65 0.90 25.38
N LEU A 104 3.13 1.06 24.16
CA LEU A 104 1.73 0.74 23.86
C LEU A 104 1.39 -0.76 23.99
N THR A 105 2.38 -1.66 23.89
CA THR A 105 2.14 -3.10 24.06
C THR A 105 1.75 -3.47 25.50
N ILE A 106 2.15 -2.65 26.49
CA ILE A 106 1.80 -2.84 27.91
C ILE A 106 0.28 -2.76 28.09
N PHE A 107 -0.38 -1.88 27.33
CA PHE A 107 -1.81 -1.61 27.45
C PHE A 107 -2.67 -2.51 26.54
N LYS A 108 -2.20 -3.71 26.20
CA LYS A 108 -2.87 -4.61 25.24
C LYS A 108 -4.33 -4.94 25.59
N ASP A 109 -4.65 -4.96 26.88
CA ASP A 109 -5.97 -5.32 27.39
C ASP A 109 -6.88 -4.10 27.60
N TRP A 110 -6.36 -2.88 27.45
CA TRP A 110 -7.15 -1.66 27.59
C TRP A 110 -8.01 -1.40 26.36
N SER A 111 -9.12 -0.68 26.55
CA SER A 111 -9.94 -0.23 25.43
C SER A 111 -9.22 0.87 24.63
N PHE A 112 -9.51 0.98 23.34
CA PHE A 112 -8.94 2.05 22.49
C PHE A 112 -9.16 3.43 23.10
N ARG A 113 -10.39 3.71 23.58
CA ARG A 113 -10.72 4.99 24.23
C ARG A 113 -9.85 5.27 25.45
N LYS A 114 -9.58 4.26 26.27
CA LYS A 114 -8.74 4.41 27.46
C LYS A 114 -7.28 4.71 27.08
N ILE A 115 -6.75 4.00 26.07
CA ILE A 115 -5.38 4.24 25.57
C ILE A 115 -5.26 5.64 24.99
N THR A 116 -6.17 6.05 24.10
CA THR A 116 -6.13 7.39 23.49
C THR A 116 -6.33 8.51 24.52
N HIS A 117 -7.06 8.28 25.61
CA HIS A 117 -7.20 9.25 26.68
C HIS A 117 -5.86 9.54 27.39
N HIS A 118 -5.08 8.50 27.70
CA HIS A 118 -3.77 8.65 28.35
C HIS A 118 -2.65 8.99 27.34
N PHE A 119 -2.74 8.49 26.10
CA PHE A 119 -1.78 8.67 25.01
C PHE A 119 -2.45 9.32 23.80
N PRO A 120 -2.74 10.63 23.85
CA PRO A 120 -3.48 11.33 22.79
C PRO A 120 -2.73 11.37 21.45
N SER A 121 -1.39 11.30 21.47
CA SER A 121 -0.55 11.27 20.28
C SER A 121 -0.51 9.89 19.61
N ALA A 122 -1.00 8.83 20.27
CA ALA A 122 -1.01 7.48 19.72
C ALA A 122 -2.10 7.33 18.65
N THR A 123 -1.69 7.03 17.42
CA THR A 123 -2.66 6.82 16.32
C THR A 123 -3.39 5.48 16.45
N PHE A 124 -4.57 5.38 15.83
CA PHE A 124 -5.33 4.13 15.79
C PHE A 124 -4.52 2.95 15.22
N HIS A 125 -3.68 3.22 14.21
CA HIS A 125 -2.80 2.22 13.62
C HIS A 125 -1.78 1.70 14.64
N MET A 126 -1.09 2.61 15.35
CA MET A 126 -0.12 2.26 16.39
C MET A 126 -0.73 1.36 17.46
N ILE A 127 -1.89 1.75 18.00
CA ILE A 127 -2.57 0.97 19.04
C ILE A 127 -2.97 -0.42 18.51
N THR A 128 -3.45 -0.50 17.27
CA THR A 128 -3.85 -1.78 16.66
C THR A 128 -2.66 -2.71 16.47
N VAL A 129 -1.56 -2.20 15.94
CA VAL A 129 -0.33 -2.95 15.73
C VAL A 129 0.27 -3.36 17.08
N ALA A 130 0.34 -2.47 18.07
CA ALA A 130 0.89 -2.75 19.39
C ALA A 130 0.11 -3.86 20.11
N LYS A 131 -1.24 -3.82 20.06
CA LYS A 131 -2.09 -4.89 20.61
C LYS A 131 -1.86 -6.23 19.91
N LYS A 132 -1.69 -6.22 18.58
CA LYS A 132 -1.40 -7.43 17.81
C LYS A 132 -0.02 -8.00 18.18
N THR A 133 1.01 -7.16 18.20
CA THR A 133 2.36 -7.52 18.61
C THR A 133 2.38 -8.07 20.04
N ALA A 134 1.65 -7.44 20.96
CA ALA A 134 1.56 -7.90 22.35
C ALA A 134 0.91 -9.28 22.52
N ARG A 135 -0.02 -9.63 21.62
CA ARG A 135 -0.66 -10.96 21.58
C ARG A 135 0.23 -12.02 20.95
N GLU A 136 0.97 -11.66 19.91
CA GLU A 136 1.82 -12.59 19.14
C GLU A 136 3.19 -12.82 19.79
N LYS A 137 3.82 -11.76 20.30
CA LYS A 137 5.22 -11.77 20.78
C LYS A 137 5.37 -11.44 22.27
N GLY A 138 4.34 -10.90 22.93
CA GLY A 138 4.38 -10.53 24.36
C GLY A 138 4.51 -9.03 24.62
N ILE A 139 4.48 -8.64 25.89
CA ILE A 139 4.60 -7.25 26.35
C ILE A 139 6.07 -6.80 26.19
N LEU A 140 6.28 -5.53 25.80
CA LEU A 140 7.59 -4.96 25.41
C LEU A 140 8.25 -5.70 24.24
N ALA A 141 7.44 -6.33 23.39
CA ALA A 141 7.98 -7.00 22.22
C ALA A 141 8.30 -6.00 21.11
N ASP A 142 9.51 -6.13 20.59
CA ASP A 142 10.01 -5.33 19.49
C ASP A 142 9.09 -5.46 18.26
N SER A 143 8.67 -4.29 17.75
CA SER A 143 7.84 -4.15 16.57
C SER A 143 8.61 -4.38 15.26
N SER A 144 9.92 -4.66 15.36
CA SER A 144 10.81 -4.79 14.22
C SER A 144 10.17 -5.65 13.11
N PRO A 145 10.14 -5.10 11.87
CA PRO A 145 9.51 -5.78 10.75
C PRO A 145 10.18 -7.14 10.56
N LYS A 146 9.38 -8.15 10.20
CA LYS A 146 9.89 -9.49 9.89
C LYS A 146 11.10 -9.35 8.95
N ARG A 147 12.30 -9.68 9.45
CA ARG A 147 13.52 -9.65 8.66
C ARG A 147 13.39 -10.73 7.60
N HIS A 148 12.98 -10.34 6.39
CA HIS A 148 13.06 -11.22 5.24
C HIS A 148 14.53 -11.61 5.04
N PRO A 149 14.82 -12.87 4.66
CA PRO A 149 16.16 -13.26 4.27
C PRO A 149 16.70 -12.25 3.26
N SER A 150 17.88 -11.69 3.55
CA SER A 150 18.55 -10.82 2.59
C SER A 150 18.76 -11.60 1.30
N LEU A 151 18.39 -11.01 0.16
CA LEU A 151 18.71 -11.59 -1.14
C LEU A 151 20.21 -11.89 -1.19
N THR A 152 20.56 -13.06 -1.72
CA THR A 152 21.96 -13.41 -1.96
C THR A 152 22.58 -12.39 -2.90
N LYS A 153 23.89 -12.17 -2.76
CA LYS A 153 24.61 -11.19 -3.57
C LYS A 153 24.46 -11.49 -5.06
N ASP A 154 24.47 -12.77 -5.43
CA ASP A 154 24.28 -13.24 -6.80
C ASP A 154 22.92 -12.79 -7.39
N VAL A 155 21.85 -12.81 -6.59
CA VAL A 155 20.53 -12.34 -7.02
C VAL A 155 20.52 -10.81 -7.18
N ILE A 156 21.21 -10.09 -6.31
CA ILE A 156 21.34 -8.63 -6.43
C ILE A 156 22.08 -8.26 -7.71
N ASP A 157 23.22 -8.91 -7.97
CA ASP A 157 24.04 -8.67 -9.16
C ASP A 157 23.25 -9.05 -10.43
N LEU A 158 22.48 -10.14 -10.39
CA LEU A 158 21.58 -10.53 -11.47
C LEU A 158 20.48 -9.49 -11.74
N ILE A 159 19.88 -8.91 -10.70
CA ILE A 159 18.90 -7.82 -10.85
C ILE A 159 19.55 -6.56 -11.44
N ILE A 160 20.76 -6.20 -10.97
CA ILE A 160 21.51 -5.04 -11.50
C ILE A 160 21.82 -5.26 -13.00
N ASN A 161 22.36 -6.42 -13.35
CA ASN A 161 22.63 -6.79 -14.74
C ASN A 161 21.36 -6.79 -15.59
N PHE A 162 20.21 -7.17 -15.02
CA PHE A 162 18.93 -7.11 -15.72
C PHE A 162 18.51 -5.67 -16.03
N TYR A 163 18.71 -4.72 -15.12
CA TYR A 163 18.50 -3.30 -15.40
C TYR A 163 19.47 -2.76 -16.44
N GLU A 164 20.73 -3.21 -16.43
CA GLU A 164 21.79 -2.75 -17.33
C GLU A 164 21.75 -3.36 -18.73
N ASN A 165 20.97 -4.42 -18.93
CA ASN A 165 20.80 -5.04 -20.23
C ASN A 165 20.24 -4.02 -21.25
N ASP A 166 20.86 -3.95 -22.43
CA ASP A 166 20.46 -3.06 -23.52
C ASP A 166 19.05 -3.36 -24.09
N GLU A 167 18.53 -4.56 -23.81
CA GLU A 167 17.13 -4.93 -24.08
C GLU A 167 16.15 -4.18 -23.17
N ASN A 168 16.55 -3.88 -21.93
CA ASN A 168 15.69 -3.33 -20.89
C ASN A 168 15.93 -1.84 -20.64
N SER A 169 17.14 -1.36 -20.90
CA SER A 169 17.50 0.05 -20.77
C SER A 169 18.47 0.48 -21.87
N ARG A 170 18.48 1.77 -22.22
CA ARG A 170 19.43 2.34 -23.20
C ARG A 170 20.27 3.44 -22.60
N LEU A 171 21.55 3.49 -22.94
CA LEU A 171 22.41 4.62 -22.60
C LEU A 171 21.90 5.90 -23.25
N LEU A 172 21.81 6.98 -22.49
CA LEU A 172 21.53 8.29 -23.04
C LEU A 172 22.81 8.82 -23.73
N PRO A 173 22.71 9.42 -24.93
CA PRO A 173 23.89 9.84 -25.69
C PRO A 173 24.49 11.17 -25.21
N GLY A 174 23.76 11.96 -24.42
CA GLY A 174 24.19 13.30 -24.04
C GLY A 174 25.38 13.30 -23.09
N LYS A 175 26.37 14.16 -23.35
CA LYS A 175 27.52 14.37 -22.43
C LYS A 175 27.09 14.83 -21.03
N SER A 176 25.98 15.56 -20.94
CA SER A 176 25.37 16.00 -19.68
C SER A 176 24.53 14.93 -19.00
N ASP A 177 24.27 13.79 -19.67
CA ASP A 177 23.42 12.72 -19.16
C ASP A 177 24.22 11.76 -18.28
N PHE A 178 24.83 12.28 -17.23
CA PHE A 178 25.51 11.50 -16.21
C PHE A 178 24.84 11.64 -14.84
N VAL A 179 25.10 10.68 -13.96
CA VAL A 179 24.74 10.70 -12.54
C VAL A 179 26.01 10.44 -11.74
N SER A 180 26.31 11.34 -10.80
CA SER A 180 27.40 11.11 -9.84
C SER A 180 26.95 10.10 -8.79
N VAL A 181 27.54 8.92 -8.80
CA VAL A 181 27.27 7.85 -7.83
C VAL A 181 28.49 7.68 -6.92
N LYS A 182 28.25 7.45 -5.62
CA LYS A 182 29.30 7.15 -4.65
C LYS A 182 29.56 5.64 -4.68
N VAL A 183 30.72 5.23 -5.19
CA VAL A 183 31.18 3.84 -5.20
C VAL A 183 32.43 3.77 -4.33
N SER A 184 32.42 2.94 -3.28
CA SER A 184 33.59 2.73 -2.42
C SER A 184 34.25 4.02 -1.88
N ASN A 185 33.41 4.98 -1.43
CA ASN A 185 33.79 6.32 -0.97
C ASN A 185 34.25 7.34 -2.03
N GLU A 186 34.38 6.96 -3.29
CA GLU A 186 34.71 7.87 -4.38
C GLU A 186 33.47 8.24 -5.19
N ARG A 187 33.45 9.48 -5.73
CA ARG A 187 32.36 9.93 -6.62
C ARG A 187 32.75 9.63 -8.05
N VAL A 188 32.04 8.70 -8.68
CA VAL A 188 32.22 8.33 -10.08
C VAL A 188 31.03 8.84 -10.88
N HIS A 189 31.29 9.39 -12.07
CA HIS A 189 30.25 9.77 -13.02
C HIS A 189 29.87 8.55 -13.86
N MET A 190 28.63 8.10 -13.70
CA MET A 190 28.05 7.01 -14.48
C MET A 190 27.10 7.60 -15.51
N GLN A 191 27.18 7.14 -16.76
CA GLN A 191 26.24 7.56 -17.81
C GLN A 191 24.82 7.08 -17.48
N LYS A 192 23.83 7.94 -17.67
CA LYS A 192 22.41 7.60 -17.46
C LYS A 192 21.98 6.53 -18.46
N ARG A 193 21.16 5.60 -17.97
CA ARG A 193 20.46 4.58 -18.75
C ARG A 193 18.96 4.79 -18.61
N LEU A 194 18.26 5.02 -19.71
CA LEU A 194 16.81 5.11 -19.73
C LEU A 194 16.20 3.72 -19.78
N ILE A 195 15.40 3.37 -18.78
CA ILE A 195 14.59 2.15 -18.78
C ILE A 195 13.49 2.29 -19.84
N LEU A 196 13.36 1.27 -20.70
CA LEU A 196 12.48 1.32 -21.88
C LEU A 196 11.01 1.06 -21.55
N THR A 197 10.72 0.38 -20.45
CA THR A 197 9.37 0.04 -20.00
C THR A 197 9.09 0.59 -18.60
N ASN A 198 7.84 0.51 -18.15
CA ASN A 198 7.55 0.84 -16.76
C ASN A 198 8.09 -0.25 -15.81
N LEU A 199 8.30 0.10 -14.54
CA LEU A 199 8.91 -0.85 -13.58
C LEU A 199 8.09 -2.13 -13.38
N LYS A 200 6.76 -2.07 -13.52
CA LYS A 200 5.90 -3.24 -13.33
C LYS A 200 6.06 -4.23 -14.48
N GLU A 201 6.04 -3.73 -15.71
CA GLU A 201 6.29 -4.53 -16.92
C GLU A 201 7.72 -5.08 -16.91
N LEU A 202 8.71 -4.26 -16.54
CA LEU A 202 10.09 -4.73 -16.42
C LEU A 202 10.21 -5.86 -15.38
N TYR A 203 9.49 -5.75 -14.27
CA TYR A 203 9.46 -6.79 -13.24
C TYR A 203 8.74 -8.06 -13.72
N GLN A 204 7.68 -7.95 -14.51
CA GLN A 204 7.04 -9.12 -15.13
C GLN A 204 8.01 -9.84 -16.08
N LEU A 205 8.73 -9.09 -16.93
CA LEU A 205 9.78 -9.66 -17.79
C LEU A 205 10.90 -10.33 -16.98
N PHE A 206 11.23 -9.79 -15.80
CA PHE A 206 12.18 -10.41 -14.89
C PHE A 206 11.66 -11.74 -14.32
N GLU A 207 10.41 -11.79 -13.87
CA GLU A 207 9.77 -13.02 -13.36
C GLU A 207 9.65 -14.09 -14.45
N GLU A 208 9.33 -13.70 -15.68
CA GLU A 208 9.26 -14.61 -16.83
C GLU A 208 10.63 -15.20 -17.17
N LYS A 209 11.68 -14.37 -17.15
CA LYS A 209 13.05 -14.80 -17.48
C LYS A 209 13.72 -15.60 -16.35
N TYR A 210 13.38 -15.29 -15.09
CA TYR A 210 14.00 -15.86 -13.89
C TYR A 210 12.94 -16.36 -12.91
N ALA A 211 12.09 -17.29 -13.35
CA ALA A 211 10.97 -17.82 -12.56
C ALA A 211 11.40 -18.47 -11.22
N GLU A 212 12.66 -18.91 -11.10
CA GLU A 212 13.20 -19.51 -9.88
C GLU A 212 13.62 -18.46 -8.82
N VAL A 213 13.82 -17.20 -9.22
CA VAL A 213 14.32 -16.14 -8.35
C VAL A 213 13.17 -15.50 -7.59
N LYS A 214 13.09 -15.77 -6.28
CA LYS A 214 12.10 -15.15 -5.40
C LYS A 214 12.54 -13.74 -5.01
N CYS A 215 12.09 -12.75 -5.79
CA CYS A 215 12.20 -11.34 -5.46
C CYS A 215 10.79 -10.74 -5.37
N SER A 216 10.56 -9.72 -4.55
CA SER A 216 9.31 -8.95 -4.57
C SER A 216 9.47 -7.69 -5.40
N PHE A 217 8.38 -7.20 -6.00
CA PHE A 217 8.40 -5.95 -6.78
C PHE A 217 9.03 -4.78 -6.01
N SER A 218 8.67 -4.58 -4.74
CA SER A 218 9.22 -3.49 -3.92
C SER A 218 10.74 -3.61 -3.75
N LYS A 219 11.26 -4.84 -3.58
CA LYS A 219 12.69 -5.07 -3.46
C LYS A 219 13.41 -4.88 -4.79
N PHE A 220 12.85 -5.39 -5.88
CA PHE A 220 13.33 -5.19 -7.24
C PHE A 220 13.43 -3.71 -7.61
N ALA A 221 12.40 -2.91 -7.28
CA ALA A 221 12.40 -1.47 -7.52
C ALA A 221 13.44 -0.71 -6.67
N THR A 222 13.67 -1.18 -5.43
CA THR A 222 14.69 -0.59 -4.53
C THR A 222 16.12 -0.90 -5.00
N LEU A 223 16.33 -2.06 -5.61
CA LEU A 223 17.64 -2.49 -6.15
C LEU A 223 18.01 -1.83 -7.48
N ARG A 224 17.12 -0.99 -8.04
CA ARG A 224 17.39 -0.23 -9.26
C ARG A 224 18.65 0.65 -9.10
N PRO A 225 19.66 0.51 -9.96
CA PRO A 225 20.83 1.39 -9.94
C PRO A 225 20.44 2.87 -10.17
N LYS A 226 21.14 3.79 -9.50
CA LYS A 226 20.81 5.23 -9.56
C LYS A 226 20.93 5.85 -10.96
N TYR A 227 21.81 5.30 -11.80
CA TYR A 227 21.98 5.73 -13.19
C TYR A 227 20.90 5.15 -14.12
N CYS A 228 20.13 4.15 -13.69
CA CYS A 228 18.97 3.66 -14.43
C CYS A 228 17.74 4.53 -14.13
N VAL A 229 17.44 5.45 -15.05
CA VAL A 229 16.37 6.45 -14.94
C VAL A 229 15.10 6.00 -15.66
N LEU A 230 13.94 6.44 -15.16
CA LEU A 230 12.64 6.20 -15.80
C LEU A 230 12.32 7.29 -16.82
N ALA A 231 11.48 6.95 -17.79
CA ALA A 231 10.88 7.93 -18.69
C ALA A 231 10.08 8.98 -17.91
N GLY A 232 10.19 10.25 -18.33
CA GLY A 232 9.50 11.39 -17.72
C GLY A 232 10.39 12.31 -16.87
N VAL A 233 11.66 11.93 -16.62
CA VAL A 233 12.64 12.89 -16.10
C VAL A 233 13.11 13.82 -17.22
N SER A 234 13.37 15.10 -16.89
CA SER A 234 13.80 16.11 -17.87
C SER A 234 14.95 15.59 -18.75
N GLY A 235 14.77 15.65 -20.08
CA GLY A 235 15.72 15.14 -21.07
C GLY A 235 15.43 13.74 -21.62
N THR A 236 14.39 13.04 -21.15
CA THR A 236 14.06 11.65 -21.60
C THR A 236 12.96 11.57 -22.65
N HIS A 237 12.44 12.71 -23.12
CA HIS A 237 11.25 12.78 -23.98
C HIS A 237 11.48 12.45 -25.47
N SER A 238 12.71 12.15 -25.88
CA SER A 238 13.10 12.05 -27.30
C SER A 238 13.56 10.67 -27.76
N VAL A 239 13.32 9.60 -27.00
CA VAL A 239 13.69 8.25 -27.45
C VAL A 239 12.61 7.70 -28.37
N CYS A 240 12.96 7.58 -29.66
CA CYS A 240 12.13 7.13 -30.79
C CYS A 240 11.40 5.80 -30.58
N VAL A 241 11.89 4.94 -29.68
CA VAL A 241 11.27 3.65 -29.32
C VAL A 241 9.90 3.83 -28.65
N TYR A 242 9.66 4.98 -28.01
CA TYR A 242 8.41 5.21 -27.29
C TYR A 242 7.22 5.36 -28.25
N ALA A 243 7.34 6.08 -29.37
CA ALA A 243 6.16 6.44 -30.15
C ALA A 243 5.51 5.26 -30.90
N ILE A 244 6.30 4.40 -31.55
CA ILE A 244 5.76 3.27 -32.34
C ILE A 244 5.11 2.23 -31.41
N HIS A 245 5.83 1.83 -30.35
CA HIS A 245 5.33 0.86 -29.38
C HIS A 245 4.12 1.41 -28.59
N GLU A 246 4.23 2.64 -28.06
CA GLU A 246 3.17 3.23 -27.23
C GLU A 246 1.90 3.50 -28.04
N ASN A 247 2.00 3.90 -29.31
CA ASN A 247 0.83 4.09 -30.15
C ASN A 247 0.10 2.78 -30.43
N VAL A 248 0.81 1.70 -30.76
CA VAL A 248 0.18 0.38 -30.98
C VAL A 248 -0.41 -0.16 -29.69
N LYS A 249 0.30 -0.01 -28.56
CA LYS A 249 -0.22 -0.38 -27.25
C LYS A 249 -1.51 0.39 -26.93
N SER A 250 -1.51 1.69 -27.16
CA SER A 250 -2.69 2.54 -26.93
C SER A 250 -3.85 2.18 -27.85
N LEU A 251 -3.58 1.76 -29.10
CA LEU A 251 -4.60 1.24 -30.00
C LEU A 251 -5.22 -0.04 -29.46
N ILE A 252 -4.44 -0.96 -28.89
CA ILE A 252 -4.95 -2.22 -28.31
C ILE A 252 -5.68 -2.00 -26.98
N ASP A 253 -5.14 -1.13 -26.12
CA ASP A 253 -5.69 -0.86 -24.80
C ASP A 253 -6.98 -0.01 -24.87
N GLY A 254 -7.10 0.89 -25.85
CA GLY A 254 -8.21 1.84 -26.01
C GLY A 254 -9.60 1.18 -26.00
N PRO A 255 -9.92 0.26 -26.94
CA PRO A 255 -11.19 -0.46 -26.96
C PRO A 255 -11.27 -1.60 -25.94
N ASN A 256 -10.26 -1.79 -25.09
CA ASN A 256 -10.19 -2.92 -24.15
C ASN A 256 -10.29 -4.27 -24.86
N ILE A 257 -9.48 -4.48 -25.91
CA ILE A 257 -9.45 -5.72 -26.70
C ILE A 257 -9.29 -6.96 -25.79
N LYS A 258 -8.55 -6.82 -24.69
CA LYS A 258 -8.37 -7.89 -23.70
C LYS A 258 -9.68 -8.43 -23.14
N HIS A 259 -10.66 -7.56 -22.90
CA HIS A 259 -11.98 -7.97 -22.44
C HIS A 259 -12.83 -8.49 -23.61
N LEU A 260 -12.83 -7.80 -24.75
CA LEU A 260 -13.62 -8.18 -25.93
C LEU A 260 -13.21 -9.55 -26.50
N THR A 261 -11.94 -9.91 -26.34
CA THR A 261 -11.39 -11.19 -26.81
C THR A 261 -11.28 -12.24 -25.70
N ALA A 262 -11.91 -12.04 -24.54
CA ALA A 262 -11.78 -12.98 -23.42
C ALA A 262 -12.39 -14.36 -23.72
N ASP A 263 -13.48 -14.39 -24.49
CA ASP A 263 -14.26 -15.60 -24.78
C ASP A 263 -13.88 -16.29 -26.10
N VAL A 264 -12.98 -15.69 -26.89
CA VAL A 264 -12.50 -16.31 -28.14
C VAL A 264 -11.38 -17.32 -27.86
N PRO A 265 -11.20 -18.34 -28.73
CA PRO A 265 -10.25 -19.44 -28.50
C PRO A 265 -8.81 -18.99 -28.25
N ILE A 266 -8.41 -17.88 -28.87
CA ILE A 266 -7.11 -17.27 -28.66
C ILE A 266 -7.40 -15.82 -28.22
N PRO A 267 -7.27 -15.48 -26.92
CA PRO A 267 -7.46 -14.12 -26.44
C PRO A 267 -6.26 -13.23 -26.79
N ILE A 268 -6.48 -11.92 -26.93
CA ILE A 268 -5.43 -10.92 -27.16
C ILE A 268 -5.21 -10.14 -25.86
N LYS A 269 -4.06 -10.34 -25.20
CA LYS A 269 -3.74 -9.69 -23.93
C LYS A 269 -2.77 -8.52 -24.12
N SER A 270 -1.95 -8.59 -25.14
CA SER A 270 -0.90 -7.61 -25.45
C SER A 270 -0.65 -7.52 -26.96
N TYR A 271 0.09 -6.50 -27.38
CA TYR A 271 0.54 -6.40 -28.76
C TYR A 271 1.41 -7.59 -29.20
N HIS A 272 2.11 -8.26 -28.29
CA HIS A 272 2.90 -9.45 -28.62
C HIS A 272 2.02 -10.58 -29.16
N ASP A 273 0.80 -10.73 -28.64
CA ASP A 273 -0.14 -11.74 -29.12
C ASP A 273 -0.55 -11.44 -30.57
N CYS A 274 -0.75 -10.17 -30.92
CA CYS A 274 -1.01 -9.74 -32.29
C CYS A 274 0.18 -10.04 -33.21
N LEU A 275 1.40 -9.66 -32.81
CA LEU A 275 2.60 -9.90 -33.61
C LEU A 275 2.85 -11.40 -33.85
N ASN A 276 2.63 -12.24 -32.83
CA ASN A 276 2.80 -13.69 -32.94
C ASN A 276 1.80 -14.33 -33.90
N ARG A 277 0.58 -13.78 -34.04
CA ARG A 277 -0.40 -14.25 -35.03
C ARG A 277 -0.08 -13.83 -36.46
N MET A 278 0.67 -12.75 -36.64
CA MET A 278 1.01 -12.23 -37.98
C MET A 278 2.09 -13.04 -38.68
N ILE A 279 2.86 -13.84 -37.93
CA ILE A 279 4.03 -14.57 -38.42
C ILE A 279 3.85 -16.08 -38.33
N CYS A 280 4.72 -16.82 -39.01
CA CYS A 280 4.74 -18.28 -38.94
C CYS A 280 5.04 -18.78 -37.51
N VAL A 281 4.50 -19.95 -37.16
CA VAL A 281 4.74 -20.63 -35.87
C VAL A 281 6.23 -20.82 -35.57
N GLN A 282 7.02 -21.10 -36.62
CA GLN A 282 8.48 -21.07 -36.57
C GLN A 282 8.97 -19.88 -37.41
N PRO A 283 9.14 -18.70 -36.78
CA PRO A 283 9.42 -17.50 -37.54
C PRO A 283 10.89 -17.45 -37.97
N THR A 284 11.12 -17.15 -39.24
CA THR A 284 12.45 -16.86 -39.81
C THR A 284 12.67 -15.35 -39.87
N THR A 285 13.89 -14.92 -40.22
CA THR A 285 14.18 -13.51 -40.49
C THR A 285 13.22 -12.92 -41.53
N ASP A 286 12.87 -13.69 -42.56
CA ASP A 286 11.96 -13.26 -43.63
C ASP A 286 10.54 -12.96 -43.12
N CYS A 287 10.09 -13.64 -42.05
CA CYS A 287 8.80 -13.36 -41.43
C CYS A 287 8.75 -11.95 -40.84
N TYR A 288 9.83 -11.51 -40.20
CA TYR A 288 9.91 -10.18 -39.58
C TYR A 288 10.22 -9.07 -40.59
N LEU A 289 10.89 -9.41 -41.69
CA LEU A 289 11.19 -8.48 -42.79
C LEU A 289 10.02 -8.29 -43.77
N GLY A 290 8.93 -9.05 -43.61
CA GLY A 290 7.77 -8.99 -44.51
C GLY A 290 8.02 -9.61 -45.89
N THR A 291 9.06 -10.43 -46.03
CA THR A 291 9.42 -11.11 -47.30
C THR A 291 8.96 -12.57 -47.34
N CYS A 292 8.43 -13.09 -46.23
CA CYS A 292 7.90 -14.44 -46.15
C CYS A 292 6.53 -14.57 -46.86
N SER A 293 6.41 -15.50 -47.80
CA SER A 293 5.17 -15.75 -48.55
C SER A 293 4.11 -16.57 -47.80
N THR A 294 4.47 -17.17 -46.66
CA THR A 294 3.59 -18.06 -45.89
C THR A 294 3.09 -17.44 -44.58
N CYS A 295 3.48 -16.21 -44.27
CA CYS A 295 2.99 -15.53 -43.06
C CYS A 295 1.50 -15.22 -43.18
N PRO A 296 0.72 -15.43 -42.10
CA PRO A 296 -0.69 -15.04 -42.07
C PRO A 296 -0.91 -13.53 -42.29
N GLY A 297 0.05 -12.71 -41.89
CA GLY A 297 -0.07 -11.26 -41.93
C GLY A 297 -1.10 -10.72 -40.95
N ALA A 298 -1.43 -9.43 -41.07
CA ALA A 298 -2.40 -8.78 -40.19
C ALA A 298 -3.86 -8.99 -40.60
N THR A 299 -4.15 -9.41 -41.85
CA THR A 299 -5.51 -9.38 -42.41
C THR A 299 -6.49 -10.22 -41.59
N GLN A 300 -6.17 -11.50 -41.36
CA GLN A 300 -7.07 -12.40 -40.60
C GLN A 300 -7.35 -11.86 -39.18
N LEU A 301 -6.33 -11.31 -38.52
CA LEU A 301 -6.47 -10.72 -37.20
C LEU A 301 -7.42 -9.51 -37.21
N ILE A 302 -7.30 -8.67 -38.24
CA ILE A 302 -8.15 -7.48 -38.39
C ILE A 302 -9.60 -7.90 -38.69
N ASP A 303 -9.82 -8.88 -39.56
CA ASP A 303 -11.15 -9.40 -39.88
C ASP A 303 -11.81 -10.02 -38.63
N GLU A 304 -11.04 -10.75 -37.81
CA GLU A 304 -11.52 -11.29 -36.52
C GLU A 304 -11.97 -10.16 -35.58
N LEU A 305 -11.18 -9.09 -35.46
CA LEU A 305 -11.52 -7.94 -34.62
C LEU A 305 -12.74 -7.18 -35.15
N GLU A 306 -12.85 -6.99 -36.46
CA GLU A 306 -14.01 -6.35 -37.11
C GLU A 306 -15.31 -7.09 -36.77
N ASN A 307 -15.31 -8.43 -36.87
CA ASN A 307 -16.47 -9.25 -36.51
C ASN A 307 -16.83 -9.13 -35.01
N ILE A 308 -15.85 -9.02 -34.13
CA ILE A 308 -16.10 -8.83 -32.68
C ILE A 308 -16.74 -7.47 -32.44
N PHE A 309 -16.21 -6.39 -33.03
CA PHE A 309 -16.79 -5.05 -32.90
C PHE A 309 -18.21 -4.98 -33.45
N LEU A 310 -18.48 -5.67 -34.57
CA LEU A 310 -19.81 -5.77 -35.14
C LEU A 310 -20.79 -6.51 -34.21
N CYS A 311 -20.39 -7.66 -33.65
CA CYS A 311 -21.22 -8.43 -32.71
C CYS A 311 -21.56 -7.64 -31.45
N ASP A 312 -20.61 -6.84 -30.96
CA ASP A 312 -20.79 -6.00 -29.76
C ASP A 312 -21.43 -4.63 -30.07
N SER A 313 -21.81 -4.39 -31.34
CA SER A 313 -22.43 -3.13 -31.81
C SER A 313 -21.58 -1.88 -31.48
N ILE A 314 -20.27 -1.98 -31.69
CA ILE A 314 -19.30 -0.91 -31.49
C ILE A 314 -19.03 -0.25 -32.85
N ASP A 315 -19.43 1.02 -33.01
CA ASP A 315 -19.24 1.79 -34.26
C ASP A 315 -18.05 2.77 -34.21
N GLU A 316 -17.69 3.24 -33.01
CA GLU A 316 -16.61 4.20 -32.77
C GLU A 316 -15.69 3.71 -31.65
N ILE A 317 -14.39 3.92 -31.84
CA ILE A 317 -13.36 3.53 -30.88
C ILE A 317 -12.63 4.77 -30.37
N THR A 318 -12.56 4.88 -29.04
CA THR A 318 -11.77 5.90 -28.36
C THR A 318 -10.41 5.32 -27.96
N TYR A 319 -9.32 5.98 -28.34
CA TYR A 319 -7.96 5.55 -28.02
C TYR A 319 -7.04 6.75 -27.83
N ARG A 320 -5.84 6.52 -27.29
CA ARG A 320 -4.81 7.57 -27.15
C ARG A 320 -3.75 7.42 -28.21
N GLN A 321 -3.18 8.53 -28.66
CA GLN A 321 -2.12 8.54 -29.65
C GLN A 321 -1.12 9.65 -29.37
N LEU A 322 0.16 9.32 -29.45
CA LEU A 322 1.24 10.28 -29.46
C LEU A 322 1.35 10.89 -30.85
N ILE A 323 1.15 12.21 -30.91
CA ILE A 323 1.31 13.01 -32.12
C ILE A 323 2.59 13.84 -31.98
N ASN A 324 3.41 13.83 -33.02
CA ASN A 324 4.66 14.57 -33.06
C ASN A 324 4.46 15.85 -33.89
N VAL A 325 3.90 16.89 -33.28
CA VAL A 325 3.81 18.25 -33.87
C VAL A 325 4.64 19.18 -32.99
N ASP A 326 5.89 19.46 -33.40
CA ASP A 326 6.96 20.18 -32.68
C ASP A 326 7.38 19.59 -31.31
N ARG A 327 6.41 19.19 -30.49
CA ARG A 327 6.53 18.47 -29.23
C ARG A 327 5.64 17.24 -29.28
N THR A 328 6.15 16.11 -28.79
CA THR A 328 5.35 14.89 -28.64
C THR A 328 4.25 15.13 -27.60
N THR A 329 2.99 15.06 -28.03
CA THR A 329 1.82 15.22 -27.15
C THR A 329 0.92 14.00 -27.26
N LEU A 330 0.35 13.58 -26.13
CA LEU A 330 -0.62 12.49 -26.08
C LEU A 330 -2.02 13.07 -26.27
N GLN A 331 -2.70 12.70 -27.35
CA GLN A 331 -4.05 13.14 -27.66
C GLN A 331 -5.03 11.97 -27.59
N VAL A 332 -6.25 12.23 -27.12
CA VAL A 332 -7.37 11.29 -27.21
C VAL A 332 -8.02 11.45 -28.58
N MET A 333 -8.11 10.34 -29.29
CA MET A 333 -8.71 10.25 -30.62
C MET A 333 -9.99 9.42 -30.53
N VAL A 334 -10.98 9.80 -31.34
CA VAL A 334 -12.18 8.99 -31.61
C VAL A 334 -12.23 8.79 -33.11
N SER A 335 -12.38 7.56 -33.57
CA SER A 335 -12.54 7.26 -34.98
C SER A 335 -13.51 6.10 -35.21
N PRO A 336 -14.12 6.00 -36.40
CA PRO A 336 -14.86 4.82 -36.81
C PRO A 336 -14.00 3.55 -36.74
N VAL A 337 -14.64 2.40 -36.54
CA VAL A 337 -13.96 1.09 -36.46
C VAL A 337 -13.06 0.83 -37.66
N ASP A 338 -13.52 1.08 -38.88
CA ASP A 338 -12.75 0.83 -40.12
C ASP A 338 -11.43 1.61 -40.12
N GLU A 339 -11.49 2.91 -39.78
CA GLU A 339 -10.31 3.78 -39.72
C GLU A 339 -9.35 3.33 -38.61
N TYR A 340 -9.91 2.96 -37.45
CA TYR A 340 -9.13 2.42 -36.34
C TYR A 340 -8.41 1.12 -36.72
N LEU A 341 -9.10 0.18 -37.37
CA LEU A 341 -8.54 -1.12 -37.77
C LEU A 341 -7.43 -0.94 -38.80
N GLN A 342 -7.57 -0.01 -39.76
CA GLN A 342 -6.50 0.34 -40.69
C GLN A 342 -5.28 0.92 -39.97
N LYS A 343 -5.49 1.81 -38.99
CA LYS A 343 -4.39 2.34 -38.16
C LYS A 343 -3.70 1.24 -37.35
N LEU A 344 -4.46 0.32 -36.78
CA LEU A 344 -3.93 -0.82 -36.04
C LEU A 344 -3.10 -1.73 -36.95
N LYS A 345 -3.61 -2.06 -38.14
CA LYS A 345 -2.90 -2.86 -39.14
C LYS A 345 -1.54 -2.26 -39.49
N ILE A 346 -1.52 -1.00 -39.92
CA ILE A 346 -0.29 -0.29 -40.31
C ILE A 346 0.68 -0.19 -39.12
N GLY A 347 0.13 0.08 -37.92
CA GLY A 347 0.91 0.15 -36.69
C GLY A 347 1.59 -1.18 -36.36
N LEU A 348 0.86 -2.30 -36.45
CA LEU A 348 1.36 -3.65 -36.18
C LEU A 348 2.44 -4.07 -37.19
N GLU A 349 2.22 -3.83 -38.48
CA GLU A 349 3.20 -4.13 -39.54
C GLU A 349 4.51 -3.37 -39.31
N LYS A 350 4.43 -2.07 -38.99
CA LYS A 350 5.61 -1.25 -38.66
C LYS A 350 6.29 -1.73 -37.38
N LEU A 351 5.50 -2.08 -36.36
CA LEU A 351 6.01 -2.53 -35.07
C LEU A 351 6.71 -3.89 -35.15
N LEU A 352 6.22 -4.80 -36.00
CA LEU A 352 6.81 -6.13 -36.20
C LEU A 352 8.28 -6.01 -36.65
N LEU A 353 8.50 -5.26 -37.72
CA LEU A 353 9.84 -5.01 -38.26
C LEU A 353 10.71 -4.26 -37.24
N HIS A 354 10.17 -3.18 -36.65
CA HIS A 354 10.91 -2.35 -35.70
C HIS A 354 11.40 -3.16 -34.49
N SER A 355 10.51 -3.95 -33.88
CA SER A 355 10.84 -4.77 -32.71
C SER A 355 11.92 -5.81 -33.04
N TYR A 356 11.85 -6.42 -34.23
CA TYR A 356 12.85 -7.38 -34.68
C TYR A 356 14.22 -6.73 -34.93
N LEU A 357 14.26 -5.61 -35.63
CA LEU A 357 15.52 -4.90 -35.92
C LEU A 357 16.20 -4.44 -34.63
N VAL A 358 15.44 -3.87 -33.69
CA VAL A 358 15.97 -3.47 -32.38
C VAL A 358 16.55 -4.67 -31.64
N LYS A 359 15.83 -5.81 -31.63
CA LYS A 359 16.32 -7.05 -31.00
C LYS A 359 17.63 -7.53 -31.64
N LYS A 360 17.71 -7.57 -32.98
CA LYS A 360 18.92 -8.00 -33.68
C LYS A 360 20.10 -7.05 -33.51
N GLN A 361 19.85 -5.75 -33.48
CA GLN A 361 20.87 -4.75 -33.18
C GLN A 361 21.43 -4.93 -31.75
N ASN A 362 20.56 -5.18 -30.78
CA ASN A 362 20.95 -5.44 -29.40
C ASN A 362 21.74 -6.76 -29.25
N GLU A 363 21.26 -7.85 -29.86
CA GLU A 363 21.98 -9.13 -29.88
C GLU A 363 23.40 -8.97 -30.46
N PHE A 364 23.52 -8.27 -31.60
CA PHE A 364 24.81 -8.00 -32.23
C PHE A 364 25.71 -7.12 -31.37
N MET A 365 25.16 -6.07 -30.74
CA MET A 365 25.88 -5.19 -29.83
C MET A 365 26.43 -5.96 -28.63
N ASN A 366 25.62 -6.83 -28.02
CA ASN A 366 26.06 -7.65 -26.89
C ASN A 366 27.22 -8.57 -27.28
N ILE A 367 27.13 -9.25 -28.42
CA ILE A 367 28.23 -10.08 -28.95
C ILE A 367 29.50 -9.26 -29.17
N LYS A 368 29.38 -8.01 -29.65
CA LYS A 368 30.52 -7.12 -29.84
C LYS A 368 31.13 -6.67 -28.51
N LYS A 369 30.31 -6.38 -27.51
CA LYS A 369 30.76 -6.02 -26.15
C LYS A 369 31.50 -7.17 -25.49
N GLU A 370 31.02 -8.40 -25.62
CA GLU A 370 31.67 -9.59 -25.06
C GLU A 370 33.06 -9.87 -25.65
N LYS A 371 33.28 -9.46 -26.91
CA LYS A 371 34.54 -9.68 -27.65
C LYS A 371 35.48 -8.47 -27.64
N LEU A 372 35.09 -7.39 -26.96
CA LEU A 372 35.83 -6.13 -27.00
C LEU A 372 37.14 -6.24 -26.21
N THR A 373 38.25 -5.83 -26.82
CA THR A 373 39.57 -5.79 -26.17
C THR A 373 39.92 -4.38 -25.65
N GLU A 374 40.94 -4.26 -24.79
CA GLU A 374 41.32 -2.99 -24.11
C GLU A 374 41.63 -1.82 -25.07
N ASN A 375 41.97 -2.11 -26.32
CA ASN A 375 42.34 -1.11 -27.33
C ASN A 375 41.26 -0.93 -28.42
N GLU A 376 40.08 -1.52 -28.23
CA GLU A 376 38.96 -1.39 -29.16
C GLU A 376 37.83 -0.58 -28.54
N CYS A 377 37.11 0.17 -29.38
CA CYS A 377 35.90 0.85 -28.97
C CYS A 377 34.77 0.54 -29.94
N ILE A 378 33.53 0.53 -29.43
CA ILE A 378 32.35 0.38 -30.26
C ILE A 378 31.77 1.77 -30.49
N VAL A 379 31.68 2.17 -31.74
CA VAL A 379 31.04 3.43 -32.15
C VAL A 379 29.65 3.10 -32.67
N VAL A 380 28.63 3.64 -32.01
CA VAL A 380 27.24 3.57 -32.48
C VAL A 380 26.94 4.85 -33.23
N CYS A 381 26.70 4.71 -34.53
CA CYS A 381 26.26 5.80 -35.38
C CYS A 381 24.76 5.67 -35.61
N ASP A 382 24.01 6.71 -35.25
CA ASP A 382 22.61 6.86 -35.64
C ASP A 382 22.54 7.90 -36.76
N PHE A 383 21.76 7.62 -37.81
CA PHE A 383 21.53 8.56 -38.89
C PHE A 383 20.26 9.32 -38.56
N SER A 384 20.39 10.62 -38.26
CA SER A 384 19.21 11.47 -38.10
C SER A 384 18.44 11.51 -39.43
N GLU A 385 17.24 10.93 -39.47
CA GLU A 385 16.36 10.89 -40.65
C GLU A 385 16.02 12.28 -41.24
N ASN A 386 16.39 13.38 -40.56
CA ASN A 386 16.22 14.75 -41.04
C ASN A 386 17.29 15.24 -42.02
N TYR A 387 18.26 14.41 -42.43
CA TYR A 387 19.27 14.82 -43.41
C TYR A 387 18.78 14.60 -44.85
N ALA A 388 17.69 15.26 -45.22
CA ALA A 388 17.35 15.46 -46.63
C ALA A 388 18.21 16.63 -47.16
N PHE A 389 19.08 16.37 -48.13
CA PHE A 389 19.58 17.46 -48.96
C PHE A 389 18.37 18.08 -49.66
N VAL A 390 18.02 19.31 -49.29
CA VAL A 390 17.24 20.16 -50.19
C VAL A 390 18.19 20.48 -51.33
N ILE A 391 18.05 19.78 -52.46
CA ILE A 391 18.72 20.10 -53.72
C ILE A 391 17.90 21.16 -54.44
#